data_AF-C4KJM1-F1
#
_entry.id   AF-C4KJM1-F1
#
_cell.length_a   1.000
_cell.length_b   1.000
_cell.length_c   1.000
_cell.angle_alpha   90.00
_cell.angle_beta   90.00
_cell.angle_gamma   90.00
#
_symmetry.space_group_name_H-M   'P 1'
#
loop_
_entity.id
_entity.type
_entity.pdbx_description
1 polymer ?
#
loop_
_entity_poly.entity_id
_entity_poly.type
_entity_poly.pdbx_seq_one_letter_code
_entity_poly.pdbx_strand_id
1 'polypeptide(L)'
;MLSTLNPIIEWILGLGLILWNYFVLSYGVLVFSRYVFALSFDRVFPEKLSQLNAHGSPVYAHLLDITLTLLFLLIPVFSIDAAISLYGASIVGMLYFLAVGISAIIFGQKTKSRLMKIAGILTTIYFVYLTYEAATNPLFGFSTTSGVNIITLSFVLGSFVSGIIIWSVTKYMNLKKGIDLSLTFKEIPPE
;
A
#
# COMPACT_ATOMS: atom_id res chain seq x y z
N MET A 1 19.32 -12.96 -24.45
CA MET A 1 20.29 -11.84 -24.44
C MET A 1 21.28 -11.91 -23.26
N LEU A 2 21.43 -13.08 -22.60
CA LEU A 2 22.42 -13.28 -21.51
C LEU A 2 23.72 -13.95 -22.01
N SER A 3 23.68 -14.69 -23.13
CA SER A 3 24.76 -15.53 -23.65
C SER A 3 26.05 -14.83 -24.11
N THR A 4 26.23 -13.55 -23.79
CA THR A 4 27.44 -12.76 -24.07
C THR A 4 28.12 -12.21 -22.80
N LEU A 5 27.57 -12.49 -21.60
CA LEU A 5 28.16 -12.05 -20.33
C LEU A 5 29.13 -13.09 -19.76
N ASN A 6 30.10 -12.61 -18.97
CA ASN A 6 30.99 -13.49 -18.21
C ASN A 6 30.13 -14.35 -17.24
N PRO A 7 30.30 -15.70 -17.21
CA PRO A 7 29.51 -16.58 -16.34
C PRO A 7 29.47 -16.16 -14.87
N ILE A 8 30.54 -15.55 -14.36
CA ILE A 8 30.59 -15.04 -12.99
C ILE A 8 29.56 -13.91 -12.79
N ILE A 9 29.44 -13.01 -13.77
CA ILE A 9 28.48 -11.92 -13.75
C ILE A 9 27.04 -12.45 -13.82
N GLU A 10 26.79 -13.47 -14.64
CA GLU A 10 25.47 -14.11 -14.70
C GLU A 10 25.06 -14.69 -13.35
N TRP A 11 25.97 -15.38 -12.64
CA TRP A 11 25.71 -15.90 -11.30
C TRP A 11 25.45 -14.79 -10.28
N ILE A 12 26.23 -13.71 -10.31
CA ILE A 12 26.04 -12.57 -9.42
C ILE A 12 24.68 -11.92 -9.66
N LEU A 13 24.29 -11.71 -10.92
CA LEU A 13 23.00 -11.12 -11.28
C LEU A 13 21.84 -12.05 -10.91
N GLY A 14 21.96 -13.35 -11.18
CA GLY A 14 20.93 -14.35 -10.85
C GLY A 14 20.69 -14.47 -9.34
N LEU A 15 21.75 -14.67 -8.57
CA LEU A 15 21.66 -14.74 -7.11
C LEU A 15 21.25 -13.41 -6.50
N GLY A 16 21.75 -12.30 -7.03
CA GLY A 16 21.37 -10.95 -6.61
C GLY A 16 19.88 -10.69 -6.80
N LEU A 17 19.30 -11.11 -7.93
CA LEU A 17 17.87 -10.98 -8.19
C LEU A 17 17.02 -11.83 -7.23
N ILE A 18 17.45 -13.06 -6.93
CA ILE A 18 16.76 -13.94 -5.98
C ILE A 18 16.78 -13.32 -4.57
N LEU A 19 17.96 -12.90 -4.11
CA LEU A 19 18.12 -12.25 -2.81
C LEU A 19 17.28 -10.96 -2.72
N TRP A 20 17.30 -10.14 -3.77
CA TRP A 20 16.48 -8.92 -3.85
C TRP A 20 15.00 -9.20 -3.59
N ASN A 21 14.42 -10.17 -4.32
CA ASN A 21 13.01 -10.53 -4.15
C ASN A 21 12.74 -11.08 -2.74
N TYR A 22 13.62 -11.91 -2.20
CA TYR A 22 13.48 -12.44 -0.84
C TYR A 22 13.48 -11.34 0.23
N PHE A 23 14.40 -10.37 0.12
CA PHE A 23 14.48 -9.26 1.08
C PHE A 23 13.29 -8.30 0.99
N VAL A 24 12.82 -7.99 -0.22
CA VAL A 24 11.63 -7.15 -0.43
C VAL A 24 10.39 -7.80 0.19
N LEU A 25 10.20 -9.11 -0.02
CA LEU A 25 9.09 -9.85 0.59
C LEU A 25 9.21 -9.89 2.13
N SER A 26 10.41 -10.14 2.65
CA SER A 26 10.66 -10.16 4.10
C SER A 26 10.37 -8.80 4.76
N TYR A 27 10.72 -7.71 4.08
CA TYR A 27 10.38 -6.35 4.51
C TYR A 27 8.86 -6.12 4.52
N GLY A 28 8.16 -6.60 3.49
CA GLY A 28 6.71 -6.52 3.40
C GLY A 28 5.98 -7.11 4.60
N VAL A 29 6.38 -8.32 5.05
CA VAL A 29 5.79 -9.01 6.21
C VAL A 29 5.87 -8.19 7.50
N LEU A 30 7.00 -7.50 7.72
CA LEU A 30 7.20 -6.66 8.91
C LEU A 30 6.42 -5.36 8.85
N VAL A 31 6.36 -4.74 7.67
CA VAL A 31 5.68 -3.46 7.49
C VAL A 31 4.16 -3.65 7.54
N PHE A 32 3.65 -4.69 6.89
CA PHE A 32 2.23 -5.00 6.88
C PHE A 32 1.69 -5.22 8.29
N SER A 33 2.40 -6.01 9.11
CA SER A 33 1.96 -6.30 10.47
C SER A 33 1.92 -5.03 11.35
N ARG A 34 2.85 -4.09 11.15
CA ARG A 34 2.85 -2.78 11.84
C ARG A 34 1.66 -1.92 11.44
N TYR A 35 1.31 -1.88 10.15
CA TYR A 35 0.13 -1.15 9.71
C TYR A 35 -1.16 -1.75 10.25
N VAL A 36 -1.31 -3.07 10.17
CA VAL A 36 -2.49 -3.78 10.73
C VAL A 36 -2.60 -3.58 12.23
N PHE A 37 -1.48 -3.65 12.95
CA PHE A 37 -1.43 -3.40 14.39
C PHE A 37 -1.88 -1.96 14.71
N ALA A 38 -1.34 -0.95 14.01
CA ALA A 38 -1.70 0.45 14.23
C ALA A 38 -3.19 0.72 13.94
N LEU A 39 -3.71 0.20 12.82
CA LEU A 39 -5.13 0.31 12.48
C LEU A 39 -6.04 -0.38 13.51
N SER A 40 -5.58 -1.45 14.14
CA SER A 40 -6.32 -2.14 15.20
C SER A 40 -6.28 -1.38 16.51
N PHE A 41 -5.16 -0.71 16.80
CA PHE A 41 -5.02 0.19 17.96
C PHE A 41 -5.96 1.40 17.83
N ASP A 42 -6.08 1.97 16.63
CA ASP A 42 -7.03 3.04 16.29
C ASP A 42 -8.49 2.55 16.17
N ARG A 43 -8.74 1.28 16.49
CA ARG A 43 -10.07 0.61 16.42
C ARG A 43 -10.69 0.62 15.02
N VAL A 44 -9.91 0.85 13.97
CA VAL A 44 -10.32 0.72 12.56
C VAL A 44 -10.41 -0.75 12.16
N PHE A 45 -9.54 -1.58 12.73
CA PHE A 45 -9.52 -3.03 12.56
C PHE A 45 -9.90 -3.76 13.87
N PRO A 46 -10.23 -5.07 13.81
CA PRO A 46 -10.51 -5.86 15.00
C PRO A 46 -9.34 -5.88 16.00
N GLU A 47 -9.63 -5.65 17.28
CA GLU A 47 -8.64 -5.65 18.38
C GLU A 47 -7.81 -6.93 18.47
N LYS A 48 -8.32 -8.08 18.02
CA LYS A 48 -7.54 -9.32 17.97
C LYS A 48 -6.25 -9.18 17.16
N LEU A 49 -6.23 -8.33 16.14
CA LEU A 49 -5.08 -8.12 15.27
C LEU A 49 -3.95 -7.31 15.94
N SER A 50 -4.21 -6.62 17.04
CA SER A 50 -3.18 -5.97 17.87
C SER A 50 -2.67 -6.85 19.03
N GLN A 51 -3.12 -8.09 19.16
CA GLN A 51 -2.64 -8.98 20.22
C GLN A 51 -1.22 -9.47 19.94
N LEU A 52 -0.31 -9.23 20.89
CA LEU A 52 1.08 -9.65 20.84
C LEU A 52 1.29 -10.97 21.57
N ASN A 53 2.19 -11.81 21.07
CA ASN A 53 2.70 -12.95 21.83
C ASN A 53 3.75 -12.53 22.87
N ALA A 54 4.30 -13.49 23.61
CA ALA A 54 5.34 -13.26 24.62
C ALA A 54 6.62 -12.59 24.07
N HIS A 55 6.85 -12.63 22.76
CA HIS A 55 8.01 -12.04 22.09
C HIS A 55 7.69 -10.70 21.41
N GLY A 56 6.49 -10.14 21.62
CA GLY A 56 6.09 -8.85 21.03
C GLY A 56 5.68 -8.92 19.56
N SER A 57 5.41 -10.10 19.00
CA SER A 57 4.98 -10.26 17.61
C SER A 57 3.44 -10.34 17.52
N PRO A 58 2.79 -9.57 16.60
CA PRO A 58 1.34 -9.60 16.39
C PRO A 58 0.92 -10.81 15.56
N VAL A 59 0.73 -11.96 16.21
CA VAL A 59 0.51 -13.25 15.54
C VAL A 59 -0.71 -13.22 14.62
N TYR A 60 -1.82 -12.61 15.04
CA TYR A 60 -3.03 -12.55 14.21
C TYR A 60 -2.88 -11.64 12.99
N ALA A 61 -2.05 -10.60 13.06
CA ALA A 61 -1.71 -9.78 11.89
C ALA A 61 -0.91 -10.60 10.87
N HIS A 62 0.05 -11.42 11.33
CA HIS A 62 0.79 -12.34 10.46
C HIS A 62 -0.09 -13.46 9.88
N LEU A 63 -1.07 -13.96 10.64
CA LEU A 63 -2.05 -14.92 10.11
C LEU A 63 -2.92 -14.29 9.03
N LEU A 64 -3.29 -13.02 9.17
CA LEU A 64 -4.01 -12.29 8.14
C LEU A 64 -3.13 -12.09 6.89
N ASP A 65 -1.87 -11.69 7.08
CA ASP A 65 -0.89 -11.52 6.01
C ASP A 65 -0.68 -12.80 5.18
N ILE A 66 -0.40 -13.93 5.84
CA ILE A 66 -0.20 -15.20 5.14
C ILE A 66 -1.48 -15.67 4.43
N THR A 67 -2.66 -15.43 5.02
CA THR A 67 -3.94 -15.78 4.41
C THR A 67 -4.18 -14.98 3.14
N LEU A 68 -3.99 -13.65 3.19
CA LEU A 68 -4.14 -12.79 2.02
C LEU A 68 -3.09 -13.11 0.95
N THR A 69 -1.85 -13.33 1.35
CA THR A 69 -0.77 -13.70 0.44
C THR A 69 -1.07 -15.00 -0.29
N LEU A 70 -1.48 -16.05 0.43
CA LEU A 70 -1.87 -17.32 -0.20
C LEU A 70 -3.07 -17.17 -1.15
N LEU A 71 -4.05 -16.34 -0.79
CA LEU A 71 -5.20 -16.06 -1.64
C LEU A 71 -4.77 -15.34 -2.93
N PHE A 72 -3.90 -14.33 -2.84
CA PHE A 72 -3.40 -13.62 -4.03
C PHE A 72 -2.43 -14.45 -4.87
N LEU A 73 -1.69 -15.39 -4.26
CA LEU A 73 -0.86 -16.35 -4.98
C LEU A 73 -1.66 -17.32 -5.87
N LEU A 74 -2.96 -17.47 -5.65
CA LEU A 74 -3.80 -18.23 -6.58
C LEU A 74 -3.90 -17.56 -7.95
N ILE A 75 -3.78 -16.23 -8.04
CA ILE A 75 -3.88 -15.49 -9.32
C ILE A 75 -2.84 -15.97 -10.34
N PRO A 76 -1.52 -15.95 -10.05
CA PRO A 76 -0.51 -16.44 -10.99
C PRO A 76 -0.63 -17.95 -11.28
N VAL A 77 -1.23 -18.75 -10.37
CA VAL A 77 -1.48 -20.18 -10.62
C VAL A 77 -2.47 -20.38 -11.76
N PHE A 78 -3.50 -19.52 -11.86
CA PHE A 78 -4.52 -19.61 -12.91
C PHE A 78 -4.21 -18.75 -14.15
N SER A 79 -3.51 -17.63 -13.99
CA SER A 79 -3.15 -16.75 -15.10
C SER A 79 -1.92 -15.89 -14.79
N ILE A 80 -0.85 -16.13 -15.54
CA ILE A 80 0.37 -15.31 -15.50
C ILE A 80 0.08 -13.89 -15.97
N ASP A 81 -0.71 -13.71 -17.02
CA ASP A 81 -1.07 -12.39 -17.54
C ASP A 81 -1.88 -11.57 -16.53
N ALA A 82 -2.77 -12.21 -15.77
CA ALA A 82 -3.48 -11.56 -14.68
C ALA A 82 -2.52 -11.12 -13.57
N ALA A 83 -1.53 -11.95 -13.23
CA ALA A 83 -0.51 -11.58 -12.24
C ALA A 83 0.37 -10.42 -12.72
N ILE A 84 0.77 -10.41 -14.00
CA ILE A 84 1.53 -9.30 -14.61
C ILE A 84 0.69 -8.01 -14.57
N SER A 85 -0.61 -8.11 -14.83
CA SER A 85 -1.52 -6.95 -14.79
C SER A 85 -1.54 -6.27 -13.41
N LEU A 86 -1.41 -7.03 -12.32
CA LEU A 86 -1.40 -6.47 -10.96
C LEU A 86 -0.23 -5.52 -10.67
N TYR A 87 0.88 -5.58 -11.43
CA TYR A 87 1.96 -4.59 -11.30
C TYR A 87 1.48 -3.15 -11.60
N GLY A 88 0.45 -3.00 -12.43
CA GLY A 88 -0.17 -1.71 -12.69
C GLY A 88 -0.96 -1.14 -11.51
N ALA A 89 -1.22 -1.92 -10.46
CA ALA A 89 -1.83 -1.43 -9.23
C ALA A 89 -0.89 -0.53 -8.42
N SER A 90 0.40 -0.40 -8.80
CA SER A 90 1.36 0.53 -8.20
C SER A 90 0.87 1.99 -8.20
N ILE A 91 -0.05 2.35 -9.10
CA ILE A 91 -0.72 3.65 -9.11
C ILE A 91 -1.44 3.97 -7.79
N VAL A 92 -1.88 2.97 -7.03
CA VAL A 92 -2.50 3.16 -5.71
C VAL A 92 -1.51 3.83 -4.75
N GLY A 93 -0.24 3.43 -4.77
CA GLY A 93 0.81 4.05 -3.96
C GLY A 93 1.04 5.51 -4.36
N MET A 94 0.98 5.82 -5.65
CA MET A 94 1.13 7.19 -6.15
C MET A 94 -0.05 8.08 -5.72
N LEU A 95 -1.27 7.55 -5.80
CA LEU A 95 -2.47 8.23 -5.30
C LEU A 95 -2.42 8.46 -3.79
N TYR A 96 -1.92 7.47 -3.03
CA TYR A 96 -1.70 7.62 -1.59
C TYR A 96 -0.73 8.77 -1.29
N PHE A 97 0.44 8.81 -1.93
CA PHE A 97 1.41 9.88 -1.69
C PHE A 97 0.95 11.24 -2.24
N LEU A 98 0.11 11.27 -3.27
CA LEU A 98 -0.58 12.48 -3.70
C LEU A 98 -1.48 13.03 -2.58
N ALA A 99 -2.28 12.18 -1.95
CA ALA A 99 -3.11 12.56 -0.81
C ALA A 99 -2.26 13.04 0.39
N VAL A 100 -1.12 12.38 0.65
CA VAL A 100 -0.15 12.82 1.67
C VAL A 100 0.41 14.20 1.34
N GLY A 101 0.81 14.45 0.10
CA GLY A 101 1.31 15.75 -0.35
C GLY A 101 0.29 16.87 -0.12
N ILE A 102 -0.96 16.64 -0.53
CA ILE A 102 -2.07 17.59 -0.32
C ILE A 102 -2.29 17.83 1.18
N SER A 103 -2.29 16.76 1.98
CA SER A 103 -2.45 16.86 3.44
C SER A 103 -1.33 17.67 4.09
N ALA A 104 -0.08 17.49 3.65
CA ALA A 104 1.06 18.27 4.12
C ALA A 104 0.95 19.75 3.77
N ILE A 105 0.40 20.10 2.59
CA ILE A 105 0.11 21.50 2.23
C ILE A 105 -0.92 22.10 3.17
N ILE A 106 -2.05 21.40 3.38
CA ILE A 106 -3.14 21.88 4.25
C ILE A 106 -2.64 22.04 5.68
N PHE A 107 -1.95 21.02 6.21
CA PHE A 107 -1.43 21.04 7.56
C PHE A 107 -0.34 22.11 7.72
N GLY A 108 0.55 22.27 6.73
CA GLY A 108 1.59 23.30 6.73
C GLY A 108 1.03 24.72 6.69
N GLN A 109 -0.12 24.93 6.04
CA GLN A 109 -0.83 26.20 6.12
C GLN A 109 -1.41 26.45 7.52
N LYS A 110 -2.01 25.44 8.14
CA LYS A 110 -2.58 25.55 9.49
C LYS A 110 -1.53 25.83 10.56
N THR A 111 -0.39 25.15 10.51
CA THR A 111 0.72 25.30 11.47
C THR A 111 1.69 26.42 11.10
N LYS A 112 1.45 27.14 9.99
CA LYS A 112 2.34 28.16 9.42
C LYS A 112 3.78 27.66 9.15
N SER A 113 3.97 26.34 9.02
CA SER A 113 5.26 25.74 8.70
C SER A 113 5.57 25.87 7.20
N ARG A 114 6.50 26.76 6.86
CA ARG A 114 6.93 27.00 5.48
C ARG A 114 7.59 25.77 4.85
N LEU A 115 8.42 25.06 5.62
CA LEU A 115 9.12 23.85 5.14
C LEU A 115 8.13 22.75 4.78
N MET A 116 7.16 22.48 5.65
CA MET A 116 6.15 21.45 5.41
C MET A 116 5.27 21.79 4.21
N LYS A 117 4.90 23.07 4.04
CA LYS A 117 4.15 23.53 2.87
C LYS A 117 4.94 23.32 1.57
N ILE A 118 6.23 23.68 1.54
CA ILE A 118 7.08 23.50 0.35
C ILE A 118 7.25 22.01 0.03
N ALA A 119 7.56 21.19 1.05
CA ALA A 119 7.68 19.74 0.89
C ALA A 119 6.38 19.11 0.37
N GLY A 120 5.22 19.54 0.89
CA GLY A 120 3.91 19.10 0.40
C GLY A 120 3.64 19.49 -1.05
N ILE A 121 4.01 20.71 -1.46
CA ILE A 121 3.87 21.16 -2.87
C ILE A 121 4.74 20.32 -3.79
N LEU A 122 6.02 20.14 -3.45
CA LEU A 122 6.95 19.34 -4.26
C LEU A 122 6.48 17.89 -4.38
N THR A 123 6.06 17.30 -3.26
CA THR A 123 5.49 15.94 -3.22
C THR A 123 4.26 15.84 -4.11
N THR A 124 3.32 16.79 -3.97
CA THR A 124 2.08 16.81 -4.78
C THR A 124 2.40 16.91 -6.27
N ILE A 125 3.24 17.86 -6.68
CA ILE A 125 3.60 18.03 -8.11
C ILE A 125 4.24 16.75 -8.66
N TYR A 126 5.18 16.16 -7.91
CA TYR A 126 5.85 14.93 -8.32
C TYR A 126 4.86 13.76 -8.46
N PHE A 127 3.97 13.56 -7.49
CA PHE A 127 3.00 12.47 -7.54
C PHE A 127 1.83 12.71 -8.49
N VAL A 128 1.50 13.96 -8.84
CA VAL A 128 0.62 14.27 -9.98
C VAL A 128 1.25 13.76 -11.27
N TYR A 129 2.52 14.10 -11.51
CA TYR A 129 3.25 13.64 -12.69
C TYR A 129 3.36 12.11 -12.74
N LEU A 130 3.77 11.47 -11.64
CA LEU A 130 3.86 10.01 -11.60
C LEU A 130 2.51 9.31 -11.78
N THR A 131 1.44 9.85 -11.21
CA THR A 131 0.09 9.29 -11.39
C THR A 131 -0.33 9.39 -12.86
N TYR A 132 -0.01 10.51 -13.52
CA TYR A 132 -0.28 10.69 -14.96
C TYR A 132 0.53 9.70 -15.81
N GLU A 133 1.83 9.56 -15.56
CA GLU A 133 2.69 8.58 -16.25
C GLU A 133 2.16 7.16 -16.03
N ALA A 134 1.87 6.77 -14.79
CA ALA A 134 1.36 5.44 -14.50
C ALA A 134 0.01 5.16 -15.17
N ALA A 135 -0.86 6.16 -15.28
CA ALA A 135 -2.16 6.03 -15.91
C ALA A 135 -2.09 5.95 -17.44
N THR A 136 -1.09 6.58 -18.09
CA THR A 136 -1.07 6.74 -19.55
C THR A 136 0.00 5.91 -20.24
N ASN A 137 1.12 5.65 -19.56
CA ASN A 137 2.26 4.94 -20.12
C ASN A 137 2.04 3.41 -20.02
N PRO A 138 2.00 2.68 -21.14
CA PRO A 138 1.75 1.24 -21.12
C PRO A 138 2.77 0.43 -20.34
N LEU A 139 3.99 0.97 -20.13
CA LEU A 139 5.03 0.31 -19.36
C LEU A 139 4.67 0.13 -17.88
N PHE A 140 3.77 0.96 -17.35
CA PHE A 140 3.29 0.83 -15.97
C PHE A 140 2.15 -0.18 -15.84
N GLY A 141 1.57 -0.70 -16.93
CA GLY A 141 0.59 -1.80 -16.89
C GLY A 141 -0.84 -1.41 -16.47
N PHE A 142 -1.09 -0.13 -16.13
CA PHE A 142 -2.46 0.36 -15.91
C PHE A 142 -3.21 0.59 -17.23
N SER A 143 -2.52 1.18 -18.20
CA SER A 143 -2.99 1.30 -19.58
C SER A 143 -2.23 0.34 -20.48
N THR A 144 -2.87 -0.07 -21.57
CA THR A 144 -2.29 -0.88 -22.63
C THR A 144 -2.44 -0.13 -23.95
N THR A 145 -1.79 -0.61 -25.01
CA THR A 145 -1.95 -0.04 -26.37
C THR A 145 -3.39 -0.10 -26.88
N SER A 146 -4.23 -0.96 -26.29
CA SER A 146 -5.63 -1.17 -26.68
C SER A 146 -6.64 -0.53 -25.72
N GLY A 147 -6.17 0.19 -24.69
CA GLY A 147 -7.02 0.82 -23.67
C GLY A 147 -6.64 0.43 -22.24
N VAL A 148 -7.51 0.72 -21.28
CA VAL A 148 -7.26 0.48 -19.85
C VAL A 148 -7.26 -1.02 -19.53
N ASN A 149 -6.29 -1.48 -18.73
CA ASN A 149 -6.27 -2.86 -18.25
C ASN A 149 -7.39 -3.07 -17.22
N ILE A 150 -8.39 -3.88 -17.59
CA ILE A 150 -9.57 -4.10 -16.75
C ILE A 150 -9.26 -4.81 -15.43
N ILE A 151 -8.27 -5.71 -15.41
CA ILE A 151 -7.86 -6.44 -14.21
C ILE A 151 -7.23 -5.45 -13.23
N THR A 152 -6.30 -4.62 -13.72
CA THR A 152 -5.66 -3.57 -12.93
C THR A 152 -6.69 -2.58 -12.40
N LEU A 153 -7.56 -2.07 -13.26
CA LEU A 153 -8.61 -1.12 -12.87
C LEU A 153 -9.53 -1.71 -11.80
N SER A 154 -9.97 -2.96 -11.98
CA SER A 154 -10.84 -3.65 -11.03
C SER A 154 -10.16 -3.83 -9.68
N PHE A 155 -8.87 -4.17 -9.67
CA PHE A 155 -8.10 -4.30 -8.43
C PHE A 155 -7.93 -2.95 -7.72
N VAL A 156 -7.59 -1.89 -8.48
CA VAL A 156 -7.45 -0.54 -7.94
C VAL A 156 -8.77 -0.05 -7.33
N LEU A 157 -9.87 -0.13 -8.07
CA LEU A 157 -11.20 0.23 -7.56
C LEU A 157 -11.59 -0.64 -6.35
N GLY A 158 -11.34 -1.95 -6.43
CA GLY A 158 -11.58 -2.89 -5.35
C GLY A 158 -10.84 -2.52 -4.06
N SER A 159 -9.60 -2.02 -4.17
CA SER A 159 -8.81 -1.57 -3.01
C SER A 159 -9.38 -0.31 -2.34
N PHE A 160 -9.87 0.66 -3.11
CA PHE A 160 -10.52 1.85 -2.56
C PHE A 160 -11.87 1.52 -1.94
N VAL A 161 -12.66 0.70 -2.65
CA VAL A 161 -13.98 0.26 -2.17
C VAL A 161 -13.85 -0.56 -0.89
N SER A 162 -12.87 -1.47 -0.80
CA SER A 162 -12.64 -2.25 0.42
C SER A 162 -12.26 -1.33 1.60
N GLY A 163 -11.41 -0.33 1.39
CA GLY A 163 -11.08 0.67 2.40
C GLY A 163 -12.30 1.44 2.91
N ILE A 164 -13.16 1.91 2.00
CA ILE A 164 -14.41 2.61 2.34
C ILE A 164 -15.36 1.70 3.12
N ILE A 165 -15.50 0.44 2.69
CA ILE A 165 -16.36 -0.54 3.36
C ILE A 165 -15.84 -0.81 4.77
N ILE A 166 -14.55 -1.09 4.93
CA ILE A 166 -13.95 -1.37 6.24
C ILE A 166 -14.16 -0.18 7.18
N TRP A 167 -13.84 1.04 6.74
CA TRP A 167 -14.03 2.23 7.57
C TRP A 167 -15.51 2.43 7.97
N SER A 168 -16.43 2.27 7.01
CA SER A 168 -17.86 2.48 7.24
C SER A 168 -18.46 1.45 8.19
N VAL A 169 -18.13 0.17 7.99
CA VAL A 169 -18.57 -0.94 8.86
C VAL A 169 -18.02 -0.74 10.26
N THR A 170 -16.73 -0.45 10.40
CA THR A 170 -16.10 -0.29 11.70
C THR A 170 -16.62 0.95 12.43
N LYS A 171 -16.84 2.07 11.72
CA LYS A 171 -17.48 3.26 12.30
C LYS A 171 -18.87 2.93 12.85
N TYR A 172 -19.70 2.23 12.09
CA TYR A 172 -21.03 1.83 12.54
C TYR A 172 -20.99 0.90 13.76
N MET A 173 -20.09 -0.09 13.77
CA MET A 173 -19.92 -1.01 14.90
C MET A 173 -19.42 -0.31 16.16
N ASN A 174 -18.50 0.65 16.05
CA ASN A 174 -18.00 1.41 17.20
C ASN A 174 -19.02 2.41 17.73
N LEU A 175 -19.80 3.05 16.85
CA LEU A 175 -20.89 3.94 17.26
C LEU A 175 -21.93 3.18 18.12
N LYS A 176 -22.24 1.92 17.78
CA LYS A 176 -23.10 1.06 18.61
C LYS A 176 -22.53 0.77 20.00
N LYS A 177 -21.21 0.85 20.16
CA LYS A 177 -20.51 0.67 21.43
C LYS A 177 -20.30 2.00 22.18
N GLY A 178 -20.84 3.11 21.66
CA GLY A 178 -20.65 4.45 22.22
C GLY A 178 -19.27 5.06 21.96
N ILE A 179 -18.49 4.49 21.03
CA ILE A 179 -17.15 4.97 20.67
C ILE A 179 -17.26 5.74 19.35
N ASP A 180 -16.99 7.05 19.38
CA ASP A 180 -16.91 7.86 18.16
C ASP A 180 -15.49 7.82 17.58
N LEU A 181 -15.30 7.01 16.54
CA LEU A 181 -14.03 6.89 15.82
C LEU A 181 -13.54 8.21 15.22
N SER A 182 -14.44 9.17 14.97
CA SER A 182 -14.07 10.47 14.38
C SER A 182 -13.31 11.36 15.35
N LEU A 183 -13.44 11.12 16.66
CA LEU A 183 -12.70 11.83 17.69
C LEU A 183 -11.24 11.39 17.76
N THR A 184 -10.95 10.11 17.51
CA THR A 184 -9.59 9.55 17.52
C THR A 184 -8.64 10.30 16.57
N PHE A 185 -9.14 10.74 15.41
CA PHE A 185 -8.34 11.49 14.43
C PHE A 185 -8.37 13.01 14.64
N LYS A 186 -9.17 13.50 15.60
CA LYS A 186 -9.33 14.92 15.93
C LYS A 186 -8.45 15.33 17.11
N GLU A 187 -8.08 14.38 17.96
CA GLU A 187 -7.40 14.60 19.23
C GLU A 187 -5.88 14.54 19.16
N ILE A 188 -5.23 14.43 18.00
CA ILE A 188 -3.76 14.63 17.94
C ILE A 188 -3.52 16.13 18.16
N PRO A 189 -3.10 16.56 19.36
CA PRO A 189 -2.83 17.97 19.59
C PRO A 189 -1.58 18.32 18.76
N PRO A 190 -1.56 19.48 18.09
CA PRO A 190 -0.32 20.03 17.60
C PRO A 190 0.47 20.50 18.83
N GLU A 191 1.24 19.60 19.43
CA GLU A 191 2.53 20.00 20.00
C GLU A 191 3.54 20.14 18.84
#